data_AF-A0A3C0YZN1-F1
#
_entry.id   AF-A0A3C0YZN1-F1
#
_cell.length_a   1.000
_cell.length_b   1.000
_cell.length_c   1.000
_cell.angle_alpha   90.00
_cell.angle_beta   90.00
_cell.angle_gamma   90.00
#
_symmetry.space_group_name_H-M   'P 1'
#
loop_
_entity.id
_entity.type
_entity.pdbx_description
1 polymer ?
#
loop_
_entity_poly.entity_id
_entity_poly.type
_entity_poly.pdbx_seq_one_letter_code
_entity_poly.pdbx_strand_id
1 'polypeptide(L)' 'MNSNHSAIGAWKSRVEAHHEQSQWVMPTAMRNGDFWAETAASFRADPLRTDDESLNIMLDLANQDDTVLDVGGGAGRLA' A
#
# COMPACT_ATOMS: atom_id res chain seq x y z
N MET A 1 -21.85 -11.32 -22.68
CA MET A 1 -21.01 -10.11 -22.87
C MET A 1 -19.92 -10.16 -21.82
N ASN A 2 -18.70 -10.55 -22.19
CA ASN A 2 -17.58 -10.59 -21.24
C ASN A 2 -16.92 -9.22 -21.20
N SER A 3 -17.21 -8.45 -20.16
CA SER A 3 -16.51 -7.20 -19.89
C SER A 3 -15.07 -7.54 -19.48
N ASN A 4 -14.15 -7.46 -20.44
CA ASN A 4 -12.72 -7.59 -20.22
C ASN A 4 -12.25 -6.39 -19.37
N HIS A 5 -12.33 -6.52 -18.05
CA HIS A 5 -11.80 -5.50 -17.16
C HIS A 5 -10.28 -5.61 -17.23
N SER A 6 -9.63 -4.55 -17.71
CA SER A 6 -8.16 -4.46 -17.69
C SER A 6 -7.64 -4.66 -16.26
N ALA A 7 -6.41 -5.14 -16.11
CA ALA A 7 -5.79 -5.31 -14.79
C ALA A 7 -5.87 -4.02 -13.94
N ILE A 8 -5.72 -2.86 -14.59
CA ILE A 8 -5.87 -1.56 -13.94
C ILE A 8 -7.33 -1.28 -13.50
N GLY A 9 -8.33 -1.70 -14.27
CA GLY A 9 -9.74 -1.55 -13.90
C GLY A 9 -10.15 -2.44 -12.73
N ALA A 10 -9.64 -3.68 -12.71
CA ALA A 10 -9.84 -4.60 -11.60
C ALA A 10 -9.15 -4.10 -10.31
N TRP A 11 -7.91 -3.60 -10.42
CA TRP A 11 -7.20 -2.98 -9.30
C TRP A 11 -7.94 -1.74 -8.76
N LYS A 12 -8.33 -0.83 -9.65
CA LYS A 12 -9.07 0.38 -9.29
C LYS A 12 -10.34 0.05 -8.49
N SER A 13 -11.13 -0.91 -8.96
CA SER A 13 -12.37 -1.33 -8.29
C SER A 13 -12.12 -1.84 -6.87
N ARG A 14 -11.00 -2.55 -6.64
CA ARG A 14 -10.62 -3.04 -5.31
C ARG A 14 -10.18 -1.90 -4.39
N VAL A 15 -9.43 -0.93 -4.91
CA VAL A 15 -9.00 0.25 -4.14
C VAL A 15 -10.21 1.09 -3.71
N GLU A 16 -11.15 1.33 -4.62
CA GLU A 16 -12.38 2.08 -4.33
C GLU A 16 -13.24 1.38 -3.27
N ALA A 17 -13.48 0.06 -3.42
CA ALA A 17 -14.23 -0.71 -2.43
C ALA A 17 -13.55 -0.73 -1.03
N HIS A 18 -12.23 -0.86 -0.98
CA HIS A 18 -11.47 -0.79 0.27
C HIS A 18 -11.54 0.60 0.90
N HIS A 19 -11.49 1.67 0.11
CA HIS A 19 -11.62 3.04 0.59
C HIS A 19 -13.00 3.29 1.21
N GLU A 20 -14.07 2.85 0.55
CA GLU A 20 -15.45 2.96 1.07
C GLU A 20 -15.60 2.23 2.42
N GLN A 21 -15.08 1.00 2.51
CA GLN A 21 -15.09 0.25 3.76
C GLN A 21 -14.29 0.96 4.86
N SER A 22 -13.10 1.47 4.52
CA SER A 22 -12.22 2.18 5.45
C SER A 22 -12.92 3.42 6.02
N GLN A 23 -13.59 4.20 5.17
CA GLN A 23 -14.37 5.35 5.60
C GLN A 23 -15.53 4.94 6.51
N TRP A 24 -16.22 3.83 6.20
CA TRP A 24 -17.34 3.34 7.02
C TRP A 24 -16.91 2.96 8.45
N VAL A 25 -15.77 2.26 8.61
CA VAL A 25 -15.28 1.84 9.94
C VAL A 25 -14.58 2.97 10.72
N MET A 26 -14.06 3.97 10.02
CA MET A 26 -13.30 5.06 10.63
C MET A 26 -14.23 6.02 11.40
N PRO A 27 -13.96 6.29 12.69
CA PRO A 27 -14.75 7.23 13.49
C PRO A 27 -14.83 8.60 12.82
N THR A 28 -16.02 9.19 12.77
CA THR A 28 -16.26 10.48 12.07
C THR A 28 -15.32 11.59 12.53
N ALA A 29 -14.95 11.63 13.81
CA ALA A 29 -14.02 12.61 14.37
C ALA A 29 -12.59 12.51 13.80
N MET A 30 -12.22 11.35 13.27
CA MET A 30 -10.90 11.05 12.71
C MET A 30 -10.84 11.22 11.18
N ARG A 31 -11.97 11.52 10.52
CA ARG A 31 -12.02 11.70 9.06
C ARG A 31 -11.48 13.04 8.58
N ASN A 32 -11.20 13.96 9.50
CA ASN A 32 -10.93 15.38 9.21
C ASN A 32 -9.46 15.77 9.43
N GLY A 33 -8.55 14.81 9.58
CA GLY A 33 -7.13 15.02 9.84
C GLY A 33 -6.28 13.84 9.39
N ASP A 34 -4.97 13.91 9.61
CA ASP A 34 -4.09 12.77 9.36
C ASP A 34 -4.30 11.71 10.45
N PHE A 35 -5.14 10.72 10.13
CA PHE A 35 -5.44 9.58 11.00
C PHE A 35 -4.21 8.79 11.43
N TRP A 36 -3.17 8.77 10.60
CA TRP A 36 -1.98 7.97 10.87
C TRP A 36 -0.95 8.72 11.68
N ALA A 37 -1.09 10.03 11.90
CA ALA A 37 -0.07 10.88 12.52
C ALA A 37 0.48 10.32 13.85
N GLU A 38 -0.38 9.85 14.74
CA GLU A 38 0.03 9.33 16.06
C GLU A 38 0.64 7.93 16.01
N THR A 39 0.34 7.14 14.97
CA THR A 39 0.73 5.72 14.90
C THR A 39 1.79 5.44 13.85
N ALA A 40 2.01 6.35 12.88
CA ALA A 40 2.92 6.17 11.75
C ALA A 40 4.33 5.74 12.17
N ALA A 41 4.84 6.30 13.28
CA ALA A 41 6.17 5.97 13.79
C ALA A 41 6.34 4.48 14.15
N SER A 42 5.27 3.82 14.61
CA SER A 42 5.28 2.41 14.99
C SER A 42 5.34 1.45 13.79
N PHE A 43 5.05 1.94 12.58
CA PHE A 43 5.13 1.19 11.34
C PHE A 43 6.48 1.32 10.63
N ARG A 44 7.40 2.14 11.14
CA ARG A 44 8.73 2.30 10.54
C ARG A 44 9.50 1.00 10.70
N ALA A 45 9.90 0.42 9.58
CA ALA A 45 10.80 -0.73 9.55
C ALA A 45 12.27 -0.27 9.57
N ASP A 46 13.17 -1.17 9.97
CA ASP A 46 14.60 -0.98 9.76
C ASP A 46 14.89 -1.00 8.24
N PRO A 47 15.46 0.06 7.65
CA PRO A 47 15.79 0.09 6.22
C PRO A 47 16.92 -0.87 5.84
N LEU A 48 17.71 -1.36 6.80
CA LEU A 48 18.83 -2.28 6.55
C LEU A 48 18.49 -3.75 6.85
N ARG A 49 17.22 -4.05 7.13
CA ARG A 49 16.77 -5.43 7.38
C ARG A 49 17.00 -6.32 6.15
N THR A 50 17.28 -7.59 6.39
CA THR A 50 17.55 -8.60 5.34
C THR A 50 16.62 -9.82 5.42
N ASP A 51 15.75 -9.84 6.44
CA ASP A 51 14.88 -10.95 6.79
C ASP A 51 13.39 -10.68 6.49
N ASP A 52 13.08 -9.69 5.66
CA ASP A 52 11.70 -9.39 5.24
C ASP A 52 11.28 -10.27 4.06
N GLU A 53 10.48 -11.30 4.36
CA GLU A 53 9.97 -12.27 3.38
C GLU A 53 9.30 -11.60 2.17
N SER A 54 8.51 -10.55 2.39
CA SER A 54 7.81 -9.86 1.31
C SER A 54 8.78 -9.11 0.40
N LEU A 55 9.76 -8.42 0.99
CA LEU A 55 10.80 -7.72 0.23
C LEU A 55 11.65 -8.70 -0.59
N ASN A 56 12.03 -9.84 0.00
CA ASN A 56 12.82 -10.86 -0.69
C ASN A 56 12.10 -11.41 -1.93
N ILE A 57 10.80 -11.71 -1.83
CA ILE A 57 10.00 -12.16 -2.99
C ILE A 57 9.93 -11.07 -4.07
N MET A 58 9.82 -9.79 -3.68
CA MET A 58 9.78 -8.69 -4.66
C MET A 58 11.12 -8.50 -5.36
N LEU A 59 12.25 -8.69 -4.65
CA LEU A 59 13.59 -8.63 -5.24
C LEU A 59 13.84 -9.75 -6.25
N ASP A 60 13.24 -10.92 -6.07
CA ASP A 60 13.30 -12.02 -7.07
C ASP A 60 12.56 -11.69 -8.38
N LEU A 61 11.65 -10.70 -8.35
CA LEU A 61 10.85 -10.28 -9.51
C LEU A 61 11.41 -9.05 -10.23
N ALA A 62 12.31 -8.29 -9.58
CA ALA A 62 12.83 -7.02 -10.08
C ALA A 62 14.26 -7.16 -10.62
N ASN A 63 14.57 -6.43 -11.68
CA ASN A 63 15.92 -6.28 -12.21
C ASN A 63 16.53 -4.96 -11.75
N GLN A 64 17.86 -4.88 -11.78
CA GLN A 64 18.61 -3.69 -11.37
C GLN A 64 18.21 -2.41 -12.13
N ASP A 65 17.78 -2.54 -13.39
CA ASP A 65 17.41 -1.43 -14.26
C ASP A 65 15.90 -1.12 -14.26
N ASP A 66 15.12 -1.83 -13.45
CA ASP A 66 13.67 -1.60 -13.37
C ASP A 66 13.35 -0.30 -12.65
N THR A 67 12.34 0.41 -13.14
CA THR A 67 11.76 1.56 -12.44
C THR A 67 10.62 1.08 -11.55
N VAL A 68 10.75 1.30 -10.25
CA VAL A 68 9.73 0.90 -9.26
C VAL A 68 8.88 2.10 -8.86
N LEU A 69 7.57 1.87 -8.70
CA LEU A 69 6.62 2.83 -8.13
C LEU A 69 6.06 2.24 -6.83
N ASP A 70 6.39 2.86 -5.71
CA ASP A 70 5.79 2.51 -4.41
C ASP A 70 4.51 3.33 -4.20
N VAL A 71 3.36 2.67 -4.27
CA VAL A 71 2.04 3.28 -4.09
C VAL A 71 1.57 3.04 -2.66
N GLY A 72 1.52 4.10 -1.85
CA GLY A 72 1.09 4.01 -0.46
C GLY A 72 2.17 3.49 0.48
N GLY A 73 3.45 3.76 0.18
CA GLY A 73 4.63 3.32 0.95
C GLY A 73 4.65 3.66 2.44
N GLY A 74 3.74 4.51 2.90
CA GLY A 74 3.49 4.77 4.32
C GLY A 74 4.78 5.17 5.06
N ALA A 75 5.10 4.46 6.14
CA ALA A 75 6.29 4.71 6.96
C ALA A 75 7.62 4.28 6.30
N GLY A 76 7.62 3.98 5.00
CA GLY A 76 8.83 3.68 4.22
C GLY A 76 9.35 2.27 4.44
N ARG A 77 8.46 1.28 4.62
CA ARG A 77 8.90 -0.12 4.77
C ARG A 77 9.65 -0.59 3.53
N LEU A 78 9.22 -0.21 2.34
CA LEU A 78 9.78 -0.66 1.06
C LEU A 78 10.54 0.45 0.31
N ALA A 79 10.79 1.59 0.97
CA ALA A 79 11.41 2.78 0.39
C ALA A 79 12.86 2.96 0.85
#